data_AF-A0A2H1W682-F1
#
_entry.id   AF-A0A2H1W682-F1
#
_cell.length_a   1.000
_cell.length_b   1.000
_cell.length_c   1.000
_cell.angle_alpha   90.00
_cell.angle_beta   90.00
_cell.angle_gamma   90.00
#
_symmetry.space_group_name_H-M   'P 1'
#
loop_
_entity.id
_entity.type
_entity.pdbx_description
1 polymer ?
#
loop_
_entity_poly.entity_id
_entity_poly.type
_entity_poly.pdbx_seq_one_letter_code
_entity_poly.pdbx_strand_id
1 'polypeptide(L)'
;MSSDFYIRYYVGHKGKFGHEFLEFEFRPDGKLRYANNSNYKNDTMIRKEAYVHPCVMEELKRIIVDSEIMHEDDRLWPQPDRVGRQELEIVIGEEHISFTTSKTGSLVDVNQSRDPEGLRGFYYLVQDLKCLVFSLIVLSLQYSLIILKTNLYYYTYNCLVGRVAASATARQGVSGSIPWSGELLLGFFRFFEKNLSGSMESGNDTRYMAIGSPPTTWVLQHKL
;
A
#
# COMPACT_ATOMS: atom_id res chain seq x y z
N MET A 1 -14.26 1.12 -23.04
CA MET A 1 -14.62 2.23 -22.14
C MET A 1 -13.69 2.14 -20.95
N SER A 2 -12.99 3.22 -20.60
CA SER A 2 -12.14 3.23 -19.40
C SER A 2 -13.07 3.08 -18.21
N SER A 3 -13.03 1.93 -17.52
CA SER A 3 -13.76 1.74 -16.27
C SER A 3 -13.16 2.71 -15.25
N ASP A 4 -13.97 3.61 -14.70
CA ASP A 4 -13.52 4.51 -13.64
C ASP A 4 -12.96 3.68 -12.49
N PHE A 5 -11.74 4.03 -12.07
CA PHE A 5 -11.05 3.36 -10.99
C PHE A 5 -10.48 4.39 -10.03
N TYR A 6 -10.90 4.30 -8.77
CA TYR A 6 -10.46 5.17 -7.71
C TYR A 6 -10.26 4.35 -6.44
N ILE A 7 -9.19 4.64 -5.70
CA ILE A 7 -9.03 4.11 -4.37
C ILE A 7 -8.35 5.13 -3.47
N ARG A 8 -8.89 5.31 -2.27
CA ARG A 8 -8.31 6.11 -1.20
C ARG A 8 -8.33 5.32 0.08
N TYR A 9 -7.20 5.34 0.79
CA TYR A 9 -7.09 4.77 2.12
C TYR A 9 -6.53 5.81 3.07
N TYR A 10 -7.17 5.91 4.23
CA TYR A 10 -6.78 6.79 5.32
C TYR A 10 -6.65 5.98 6.62
N VAL A 11 -5.64 6.31 7.42
CA VAL A 11 -5.59 5.92 8.83
C VAL A 11 -4.99 7.05 9.65
N GLY A 12 -5.63 7.37 10.77
CA GLY A 12 -5.10 8.41 11.64
C GLY A 12 -5.75 8.42 13.00
N HIS A 13 -5.17 9.20 13.89
CA HIS A 13 -5.70 9.45 15.22
C HIS A 13 -5.27 10.83 15.70
N LYS A 14 -6.09 11.43 16.58
CA LYS A 14 -5.77 12.71 17.23
C LYS A 14 -5.32 12.42 18.65
N GLY A 15 -4.02 12.44 18.86
CA GLY A 15 -3.38 12.22 20.15
C GLY A 15 -3.03 13.53 20.87
N LYS A 16 -2.36 13.40 22.01
CA LYS A 16 -1.83 14.53 22.80
C LYS A 16 -0.85 15.39 21.99
N PHE A 17 -0.16 14.78 21.03
CA PHE A 17 0.85 15.40 20.19
C PHE A 17 0.27 15.85 18.85
N GLY A 18 -1.04 16.04 18.74
CA GLY A 18 -1.69 16.52 17.51
C GLY A 18 -2.23 15.37 16.64
N HIS A 19 -2.31 15.63 15.34
CA HIS A 19 -2.96 14.74 14.39
C HIS A 19 -1.94 13.93 13.61
N GLU A 20 -1.84 12.64 13.92
CA GLU A 20 -1.00 11.69 13.19
C GLU A 20 -1.85 10.91 12.19
N PHE A 21 -1.41 10.84 10.94
CA PHE A 21 -2.11 10.10 9.90
C PHE A 21 -1.20 9.64 8.76
N LEU A 22 -1.70 8.65 8.04
CA LEU A 22 -1.20 8.15 6.77
C LEU A 22 -2.37 8.12 5.80
N GLU A 23 -2.19 8.68 4.62
CA GLU A 23 -3.19 8.67 3.55
C GLU A 23 -2.52 8.41 2.21
N PHE A 24 -3.16 7.60 1.37
CA PHE A 24 -2.82 7.48 -0.03
C PHE A 24 -4.06 7.39 -0.91
N GLU A 25 -3.92 7.87 -2.14
CA GLU A 25 -4.98 7.94 -3.13
C GLU A 25 -4.41 7.59 -4.51
N PHE A 26 -5.11 6.74 -5.26
CA PHE A 26 -4.91 6.52 -6.68
C PHE A 26 -6.13 7.06 -7.44
N ARG A 27 -5.87 8.03 -8.32
CA ARG A 27 -6.89 8.65 -9.16
C ARG A 27 -7.04 7.91 -10.49
N PRO A 28 -8.17 8.08 -11.22
CA PRO A 28 -8.39 7.41 -12.50
C PRO A 28 -7.33 7.73 -13.57
N ASP A 29 -6.66 8.88 -13.46
CA ASP A 29 -5.57 9.32 -14.33
C ASP A 29 -4.21 8.65 -14.02
N GLY A 30 -4.18 7.70 -13.08
CA GLY A 30 -2.95 7.03 -12.64
C GLY A 30 -2.12 7.86 -11.66
N LYS A 31 -2.63 8.98 -11.16
CA LYS A 31 -1.92 9.79 -10.16
C LYS A 31 -2.02 9.14 -8.78
N LEU A 32 -0.88 8.72 -8.24
CA LEU A 32 -0.67 8.36 -6.84
C LEU A 32 -0.38 9.61 -6.03
N ARG A 33 -1.12 9.83 -4.94
CA ARG A 33 -0.86 10.85 -3.92
C ARG A 33 -0.64 10.16 -2.58
N TYR A 34 0.38 10.56 -1.86
CA TYR A 34 0.76 10.00 -0.57
C TYR A 34 1.03 11.12 0.43
N ALA A 35 0.46 11.00 1.62
CA ALA A 35 0.69 11.89 2.74
C ALA A 35 0.95 11.08 4.01
N ASN A 36 1.98 11.45 4.75
CA ASN A 36 2.28 10.87 6.06
C ASN A 36 2.68 11.97 7.03
N ASN A 37 1.97 12.05 8.15
CA ASN A 37 2.22 12.96 9.24
C ASN A 37 2.31 12.15 10.54
N SER A 38 3.51 12.04 11.12
CA SER A 38 3.74 11.30 12.37
C SER A 38 4.02 12.21 13.57
N ASN A 39 4.19 13.51 13.36
CA ASN A 39 4.58 14.52 14.35
C ASN A 39 5.71 14.10 15.34
N TYR A 40 6.46 13.05 15.00
CA TYR A 40 7.53 12.51 15.82
C TYR A 40 8.72 13.45 15.72
N LYS A 41 9.15 14.03 16.85
CA LYS A 41 10.26 15.01 16.92
C LYS A 41 10.05 16.29 16.07
N ASN A 42 8.80 16.75 15.93
CA ASN A 42 8.46 17.91 15.09
C ASN A 42 8.85 17.75 13.61
N ASP A 43 8.83 16.50 13.11
CA ASP A 43 9.14 16.24 11.71
C ASP A 43 8.09 16.87 10.77
N THR A 44 8.54 17.26 9.58
CA THR A 44 7.65 17.90 8.61
C THR A 44 6.82 16.84 7.90
N MET A 45 5.52 17.09 7.74
CA MET A 45 4.62 16.20 6.99
C MET A 45 5.19 15.86 5.60
N ILE A 46 5.27 14.57 5.30
CA ILE A 46 5.75 14.06 4.01
C ILE A 46 4.59 14.04 3.04
N ARG A 47 4.75 14.69 1.88
CA ARG A 47 3.80 14.64 0.76
C ARG A 47 4.50 14.26 -0.52
N LYS A 48 3.91 13.36 -1.28
CA LYS A 48 4.43 12.90 -2.57
C LYS A 48 3.33 12.67 -3.57
N GLU A 49 3.64 12.98 -4.82
CA GLU A 49 2.77 12.72 -5.94
C GLU A 49 3.60 12.12 -7.08
N ALA A 50 3.07 11.11 -7.74
CA ALA A 50 3.69 10.47 -8.90
C ALA A 50 2.59 9.92 -9.81
N TYR A 51 2.88 9.79 -11.11
CA TYR A 51 2.04 9.00 -12.00
C TYR A 51 2.57 7.58 -12.06
N VAL A 52 1.69 6.59 -11.91
CA VAL A 52 2.03 5.19 -12.03
C VAL A 52 1.67 4.66 -13.42
N HIS A 53 2.39 3.65 -13.87
CA HIS A 53 2.10 2.99 -15.14
C HIS A 53 0.74 2.27 -15.08
N PRO A 54 -0.05 2.19 -16.18
CA PRO A 54 -1.32 1.48 -16.21
C PRO A 54 -1.27 0.05 -15.64
N CYS A 55 -0.16 -0.68 -15.84
CA CYS A 55 0.00 -2.02 -15.25
C CYS A 55 -0.12 -2.01 -13.72
N VAL A 56 0.37 -0.97 -13.03
CA VAL A 56 0.22 -0.83 -11.57
C VAL A 56 -1.25 -0.63 -11.20
N MET A 57 -2.00 0.11 -12.00
CA MET A 57 -3.43 0.32 -11.80
C MET A 57 -4.21 -0.99 -11.98
N GLU A 58 -3.88 -1.78 -12.99
CA GLU A 58 -4.50 -3.09 -13.23
C GLU A 58 -4.16 -4.10 -12.12
N GLU A 59 -2.92 -4.11 -11.61
CA GLU A 59 -2.55 -4.95 -10.47
C GLU A 59 -3.27 -4.54 -9.18
N LEU A 60 -3.45 -3.23 -8.98
CA LEU A 60 -4.21 -2.71 -7.84
C LEU A 60 -5.69 -3.14 -7.91
N LYS A 61 -6.30 -3.08 -9.09
CA LYS A 61 -7.65 -3.63 -9.33
C LYS A 61 -7.70 -5.13 -9.04
N ARG A 62 -6.71 -5.90 -9.52
CA ARG A 62 -6.64 -7.35 -9.29
C ARG A 62 -6.59 -7.67 -7.79
N ILE A 63 -5.74 -6.98 -7.02
CA ILE A 63 -5.64 -7.14 -5.56
C ILE A 63 -7.00 -6.88 -4.88
N ILE A 64 -7.74 -5.84 -5.32
CA ILE A 64 -9.05 -5.50 -4.76
C ILE A 64 -10.09 -6.58 -5.10
N VAL A 65 -10.17 -7.00 -6.37
CA VAL A 65 -11.11 -8.03 -6.81
C VAL A 65 -10.84 -9.37 -6.10
N ASP A 66 -9.57 -9.79 -6.04
CA ASP A 66 -9.17 -11.04 -5.38
C ASP A 66 -9.43 -11.02 -3.86
N SER A 67 -9.55 -9.84 -3.26
CA SER A 67 -9.85 -9.70 -1.83
C SER A 67 -11.34 -9.81 -1.49
N GLU A 68 -12.22 -9.83 -2.51
CA GLU A 68 -13.69 -9.86 -2.38
C GLU A 68 -14.29 -8.70 -1.55
N ILE A 69 -13.48 -7.69 -1.23
CA ILE A 69 -13.83 -6.56 -0.35
C ILE A 69 -15.05 -5.75 -0.83
N MET A 70 -15.34 -5.78 -2.13
CA MET A 70 -16.47 -5.08 -2.75
C MET A 70 -17.83 -5.65 -2.31
N HIS A 71 -17.84 -6.85 -1.73
CA HIS A 71 -19.04 -7.53 -1.23
C HIS A 71 -19.26 -7.37 0.28
N GLU A 72 -18.35 -6.69 0.99
CA GLU A 72 -18.40 -6.51 2.44
C GLU A 72 -19.21 -5.26 2.86
N ASP A 73 -19.64 -5.23 4.13
CA ASP A 73 -20.41 -4.12 4.72
C ASP A 73 -19.87 -3.76 6.12
N ASP A 74 -19.58 -2.48 6.35
CA ASP A 74 -18.98 -1.98 7.59
C ASP A 74 -19.97 -1.71 8.73
N ARG A 75 -21.28 -1.94 8.54
CA ARG A 75 -22.33 -1.70 9.56
C ARG A 75 -22.06 -2.35 10.91
N LEU A 76 -21.41 -3.52 10.91
CA LEU A 76 -21.08 -4.27 12.14
C LEU A 76 -19.65 -4.02 12.64
N TRP A 77 -18.86 -3.24 11.90
CA TRP A 77 -17.47 -2.98 12.26
C TRP A 77 -17.37 -1.99 13.43
N PRO A 78 -16.28 -2.06 14.22
CA PRO A 78 -16.05 -1.13 15.31
C PRO A 78 -16.04 0.33 14.84
N GLN A 79 -16.82 1.19 15.49
CA GLN A 79 -16.89 2.61 15.11
C GLN A 79 -15.61 3.36 15.54
N PRO A 80 -15.19 4.39 14.77
CA PRO A 80 -13.99 5.18 15.11
C PRO A 80 -14.03 5.74 16.53
N ASP A 81 -12.87 5.71 17.20
CA ASP A 81 -12.73 6.14 18.59
C ASP A 81 -11.49 7.04 18.80
N ARG A 82 -11.06 7.18 20.05
CA ARG A 82 -9.86 7.97 20.40
C ARG A 82 -8.55 7.29 19.98
N VAL A 83 -8.52 5.96 19.83
CA VAL A 83 -7.36 5.18 19.40
C VAL A 83 -7.10 5.42 17.91
N GLY A 84 -8.16 5.59 17.13
CA GLY A 84 -8.05 6.09 15.77
C GLY A 84 -9.22 5.75 14.86
N ARG A 85 -9.01 6.07 13.58
CA ARG A 85 -9.94 5.89 12.48
C ARG A 85 -9.21 5.30 11.29
N GLN A 86 -9.88 4.42 10.57
CA GLN A 86 -9.52 3.97 9.24
C GLN A 86 -10.67 4.27 8.28
N GLU A 87 -10.33 4.69 7.07
CA GLU A 87 -11.29 4.85 5.97
C GLU A 87 -10.72 4.19 4.72
N LEU A 88 -11.59 3.52 3.97
CA LEU A 88 -11.27 2.95 2.66
C LEU A 88 -12.41 3.28 1.72
N GLU A 89 -12.09 3.86 0.58
CA GLU A 89 -13.06 4.22 -0.44
C GLU A 89 -12.56 3.69 -1.77
N ILE A 90 -13.41 2.95 -2.48
CA ILE A 90 -13.06 2.29 -3.74
C ILE A 90 -14.19 2.49 -4.74
N VAL A 91 -13.85 2.89 -5.96
CA VAL A 91 -14.74 2.88 -7.12
C VAL A 91 -14.14 1.94 -8.17
N ILE A 92 -14.92 0.98 -8.65
CA ILE A 92 -14.57 0.11 -9.79
C ILE A 92 -15.76 0.05 -10.74
N GLY A 93 -15.65 0.73 -11.88
CA GLY A 93 -16.76 0.82 -12.83
C GLY A 93 -17.95 1.54 -12.20
N GLU A 94 -19.08 0.84 -12.05
CA GLU A 94 -20.31 1.37 -11.44
C GLU A 94 -20.42 1.03 -9.94
N GLU A 95 -19.53 0.19 -9.40
CA GLU A 95 -19.54 -0.20 -8.00
C GLU A 95 -18.75 0.81 -7.15
N HIS A 96 -19.31 1.18 -6.00
CA HIS A 96 -18.69 2.09 -5.04
C HIS A 96 -18.89 1.57 -3.62
N ILE A 97 -17.79 1.48 -2.88
CA ILE A 97 -17.80 1.19 -1.44
C ILE A 97 -17.07 2.30 -0.68
N SER A 98 -17.53 2.56 0.54
CA SER A 98 -16.91 3.50 1.46
C SER A 98 -17.05 2.95 2.87
N PHE A 99 -15.93 2.53 3.45
CA PHE A 99 -15.88 1.97 4.79
C PHE A 99 -15.24 2.94 5.77
N THR A 100 -15.76 2.93 6.99
CA THR A 100 -15.24 3.66 8.14
C THR A 100 -15.21 2.76 9.36
N THR A 101 -14.02 2.55 9.93
CA THR A 101 -13.85 1.69 11.12
C THR A 101 -12.82 2.26 12.10
N SER A 102 -12.79 1.73 13.31
CA SER A 102 -11.74 2.02 14.29
C SER A 102 -10.39 1.46 13.84
N LYS A 103 -9.31 1.97 14.44
CA LYS A 103 -7.96 1.49 14.18
C LYS A 103 -7.81 0.06 14.70
N THR A 104 -7.66 -0.89 13.79
CA THR A 104 -7.43 -2.31 14.14
C THR A 104 -5.95 -2.56 14.38
N GLY A 105 -5.59 -3.00 15.59
CA GLY A 105 -4.20 -3.22 16.00
C GLY A 105 -3.69 -4.64 15.75
N SER A 106 -4.57 -5.64 15.85
CA SER A 106 -4.21 -7.06 15.81
C SER A 106 -5.32 -7.95 15.26
N LEU A 107 -4.97 -9.19 14.89
CA LEU A 107 -5.98 -10.22 14.55
C LEU A 107 -6.85 -10.62 15.75
N VAL A 108 -6.41 -10.36 16.98
CA VAL A 108 -7.24 -10.59 18.17
C VAL A 108 -8.44 -9.65 18.16
N ASP A 109 -8.22 -8.37 17.85
CA ASP A 109 -9.28 -7.36 17.75
C ASP A 109 -10.27 -7.73 16.63
N VAL A 110 -9.77 -8.24 15.50
CA VAL A 110 -10.59 -8.72 14.38
C VAL A 110 -11.47 -9.89 14.81
N ASN A 111 -10.88 -10.91 15.44
CA ASN A 111 -11.59 -12.12 15.85
C ASN A 111 -12.65 -11.88 16.94
N GLN A 112 -12.52 -10.78 17.70
CA GLN A 112 -13.50 -10.38 18.73
C GLN A 112 -14.59 -9.44 18.18
N SER A 113 -14.51 -9.03 16.92
CA SER A 113 -15.50 -8.15 16.29
C SER A 113 -16.83 -8.87 16.02
N ARG A 114 -17.87 -8.09 15.68
CA ARG A 114 -19.19 -8.62 15.31
C ARG A 114 -19.24 -9.19 13.90
N ASP A 115 -18.23 -8.88 13.10
CA ASP A 115 -18.04 -9.42 11.76
C ASP A 115 -16.55 -9.76 11.53
N PRO A 116 -16.09 -10.92 12.06
CA PRO A 116 -14.69 -11.30 11.95
C PRO A 116 -14.23 -11.67 10.53
N GLU A 117 -15.14 -12.00 9.62
CA GLU A 117 -14.78 -12.41 8.25
C GLU A 117 -14.53 -11.17 7.39
N GLY A 118 -15.50 -10.25 7.33
CA GLY A 118 -15.35 -9.02 6.55
C GLY A 118 -14.23 -8.13 7.08
N LEU A 119 -14.13 -7.97 8.41
CA LEU A 119 -13.05 -7.18 9.01
C LEU A 119 -11.66 -7.82 8.80
N ARG A 120 -11.58 -9.15 8.66
CA ARG A 120 -10.33 -9.85 8.32
C ARG A 120 -9.95 -9.62 6.86
N GLY A 121 -10.91 -9.67 5.94
CA GLY A 121 -10.71 -9.31 4.53
C GLY A 121 -10.15 -7.89 4.41
N PHE A 122 -10.80 -6.92 5.08
CA PHE A 122 -10.33 -5.55 5.17
C PHE A 122 -8.90 -5.44 5.74
N TYR A 123 -8.62 -6.13 6.85
CA TYR A 123 -7.32 -6.10 7.52
C TYR A 123 -6.17 -6.58 6.61
N TYR A 124 -6.38 -7.63 5.82
CA TYR A 124 -5.36 -8.13 4.89
C TYR A 124 -5.22 -7.27 3.65
N LEU A 125 -6.35 -6.83 3.05
CA LEU A 125 -6.30 -5.92 1.91
C LEU A 125 -5.51 -4.66 2.23
N VAL A 126 -5.79 -4.01 3.37
CA VAL A 126 -5.08 -2.81 3.80
C VAL A 126 -3.57 -3.04 3.93
N GLN A 127 -3.14 -4.24 4.33
CA GLN A 127 -1.72 -4.58 4.39
C GLN A 127 -1.09 -4.72 3.00
N ASP A 128 -1.75 -5.42 2.08
CA ASP A 128 -1.25 -5.57 0.71
C ASP A 128 -1.19 -4.21 -0.01
N LEU A 129 -2.19 -3.35 0.18
CA LEU A 129 -2.20 -1.98 -0.33
C LEU A 129 -1.04 -1.15 0.23
N LYS A 130 -0.82 -1.16 1.55
CA LYS A 130 0.32 -0.47 2.18
C LYS A 130 1.65 -1.00 1.67
N CYS A 131 1.77 -2.31 1.52
CA CYS A 131 2.97 -2.96 1.01
C CYS A 131 3.31 -2.45 -0.41
N LEU A 132 2.32 -2.40 -1.30
CA LEU A 132 2.47 -1.86 -2.64
C LEU A 132 2.86 -0.37 -2.62
N VAL A 133 2.11 0.45 -1.89
CA VAL A 133 2.35 1.91 -1.83
C VAL A 133 3.72 2.23 -1.26
N PHE A 134 4.13 1.60 -0.15
CA PHE A 134 5.45 1.82 0.43
C PHE A 134 6.57 1.40 -0.54
N SER A 135 6.38 0.31 -1.28
CA SER A 135 7.31 -0.10 -2.33
C SER A 135 7.40 0.98 -3.42
N LEU A 136 6.28 1.46 -3.95
CA LEU A 136 6.26 2.53 -4.96
C LEU A 136 6.91 3.83 -4.46
N ILE A 137 6.66 4.21 -3.21
CA ILE A 137 7.23 5.42 -2.62
C ILE A 137 8.74 5.29 -2.40
N VAL A 138 9.23 4.13 -1.97
CA VAL A 138 10.69 3.88 -1.81
C VAL A 138 11.38 3.86 -3.16
N LEU A 139 10.79 3.21 -4.16
CA LEU A 139 11.31 3.22 -5.53
C LEU A 139 11.31 4.66 -6.10
N SER A 140 10.23 5.44 -5.90
CA SER A 140 10.22 6.83 -6.37
C SER A 140 11.33 7.70 -5.74
N LEU A 141 11.82 7.36 -4.54
CA LEU A 141 12.93 8.06 -3.87
C LEU A 141 14.30 7.63 -4.35
N GLN A 142 14.48 6.32 -4.55
CA GLN A 142 15.79 5.76 -4.88
C GLN A 142 16.14 6.04 -6.35
N TYR A 143 15.16 6.20 -7.24
CA TYR A 143 15.36 6.23 -8.69
C TYR A 143 15.63 7.63 -9.26
N SER A 144 15.86 8.64 -8.41
CA SER A 144 16.66 9.82 -8.80
C SER A 144 18.14 9.46 -9.04
N LEU A 145 18.59 8.28 -8.57
CA LEU A 145 19.91 7.72 -8.83
C LEU A 145 19.82 6.21 -9.11
N ILE A 146 20.15 5.86 -10.35
CA ILE A 146 20.61 4.53 -10.82
C ILE A 146 19.53 3.59 -11.36
N ILE A 147 19.85 3.15 -12.58
CA ILE A 147 19.14 2.30 -13.52
C ILE A 147 18.63 0.98 -12.90
N LEU A 148 17.42 0.62 -13.32
CA LEU A 148 16.73 -0.67 -13.19
C LEU A 148 17.68 -1.87 -13.25
N LYS A 149 17.66 -2.73 -12.22
CA LYS A 149 17.46 -4.21 -12.34
C LYS A 149 17.66 -5.01 -11.04
N THR A 150 18.20 -4.47 -9.96
CA THR A 150 18.68 -5.35 -8.85
C THR A 150 18.00 -5.18 -7.49
N ASN A 151 17.24 -4.11 -7.23
CA ASN A 151 16.78 -3.79 -5.86
C ASN A 151 15.34 -4.19 -5.51
N LEU A 152 14.49 -4.51 -6.50
CA LEU A 152 13.11 -4.93 -6.22
C LEU A 152 13.07 -6.31 -5.53
N TYR A 153 13.94 -7.23 -5.97
CA TYR A 153 14.05 -8.60 -5.45
C TYR A 153 14.42 -8.64 -3.95
N TYR A 154 15.30 -7.73 -3.50
CA TYR A 154 15.80 -7.68 -2.12
C TYR A 154 14.74 -7.11 -1.14
N TYR A 155 13.89 -6.20 -1.59
CA TYR A 155 12.90 -5.54 -0.74
C TYR A 155 11.65 -6.39 -0.51
N THR A 156 11.17 -7.07 -1.54
CA THR A 156 10.09 -8.06 -1.38
C THR A 156 10.54 -9.26 -0.54
N TYR A 157 11.82 -9.64 -0.55
CA TYR A 157 12.36 -10.68 0.35
C TYR A 157 12.23 -10.30 1.84
N ASN A 158 12.39 -9.01 2.19
CA ASN A 158 12.21 -8.54 3.56
C ASN A 158 10.72 -8.48 3.99
N CYS A 159 9.80 -8.15 3.07
CA CYS A 159 8.35 -8.31 3.32
C CYS A 159 7.94 -9.77 3.54
N LEU A 160 8.58 -10.72 2.85
CA LEU A 160 8.43 -12.16 3.07
C LEU A 160 8.91 -12.59 4.47
N VAL A 161 10.05 -12.07 4.94
CA VAL A 161 10.53 -12.33 6.32
C VAL A 161 9.54 -11.81 7.36
N GLY A 162 8.88 -10.67 7.12
CA GLY A 162 7.83 -10.15 8.00
C GLY A 162 6.59 -11.06 8.09
N ARG A 163 6.14 -11.63 6.97
CA ARG A 163 5.02 -12.59 6.94
C ARG A 163 5.40 -13.94 7.58
N VAL A 164 6.62 -14.44 7.34
CA VAL A 164 7.13 -15.67 7.98
C VAL A 164 7.29 -15.48 9.49
N ALA A 165 7.77 -14.32 9.94
CA ALA A 165 7.90 -14.01 11.37
C ALA A 165 6.53 -13.93 12.07
N ALA A 166 5.54 -13.30 11.45
CA ALA A 166 4.17 -13.23 11.97
C ALA A 166 3.47 -14.59 11.99
N SER A 167 3.72 -15.46 11.00
CA SER A 167 3.16 -16.82 10.96
C SER A 167 3.91 -17.81 11.86
N ALA A 168 5.20 -17.61 12.13
CA ALA A 168 5.98 -18.40 13.08
C ALA A 168 5.61 -18.11 14.55
N THR A 169 5.28 -16.86 14.88
CA THR A 169 4.77 -16.51 16.23
C THR A 169 3.31 -16.92 16.43
N ALA A 170 2.51 -17.03 15.36
CA ALA A 170 1.16 -17.60 15.42
C ALA A 170 1.12 -19.15 15.53
N ARG A 171 2.24 -19.85 15.25
CA ARG A 171 2.31 -21.33 15.25
C ARG A 171 2.44 -22.00 16.62
N GLN A 172 2.50 -21.25 17.72
CA GLN A 172 2.39 -21.83 19.07
C GLN A 172 0.94 -22.14 19.51
N GLY A 173 -0.05 -21.96 18.63
CA GLY A 173 -1.45 -22.35 18.88
C GLY A 173 -2.15 -22.89 17.62
N VAL A 174 -1.91 -24.17 17.32
CA VAL A 174 -2.73 -25.16 16.57
C VAL A 174 -3.53 -24.72 15.32
N SER A 175 -3.09 -25.31 14.19
CA SER A 175 -3.76 -25.69 12.92
C SER A 175 -4.94 -24.88 12.36
N GLY A 176 -4.64 -24.16 11.28
CA GLY A 176 -5.61 -23.69 10.29
C GLY A 176 -4.83 -23.08 9.13
N SER A 177 -4.51 -23.90 8.13
CA SER A 177 -3.76 -23.53 6.93
C SER A 177 -4.50 -22.41 6.19
N ILE A 178 -3.87 -21.25 5.98
CA ILE A 178 -4.31 -20.28 4.96
C ILE A 178 -3.43 -20.52 3.72
N PRO A 179 -3.93 -21.17 2.66
CA PRO A 179 -3.12 -21.53 1.49
C PRO A 179 -2.93 -20.37 0.49
N TRP A 180 -3.69 -19.28 0.60
CA TRP A 180 -3.89 -18.35 -0.53
C TRP A 180 -2.91 -17.16 -0.59
N SER A 181 -2.33 -16.70 0.54
CA SER A 181 -1.45 -15.52 0.55
C SER A 181 -0.12 -15.72 -0.19
N GLY A 182 0.33 -16.96 -0.38
CA GLY A 182 1.59 -17.29 -1.07
C GLY A 182 1.50 -17.14 -2.59
N GLU A 183 0.33 -17.41 -3.18
CA GLU A 183 0.13 -17.35 -4.63
C GLU A 183 -0.02 -15.91 -5.13
N LEU A 184 -0.68 -15.03 -4.36
CA LEU A 184 -0.79 -13.60 -4.63
C LEU A 184 0.59 -12.91 -4.69
N LEU A 185 1.50 -13.32 -3.79
CA LEU A 185 2.89 -12.87 -3.76
C LEU A 185 3.68 -13.36 -4.97
N LEU A 186 3.60 -14.65 -5.30
CA LEU A 186 4.24 -15.21 -6.48
C LEU A 186 3.70 -14.58 -7.77
N GLY A 187 2.41 -14.25 -7.80
CA GLY A 187 1.75 -13.48 -8.86
C GLY A 187 2.35 -12.08 -9.00
N PHE A 188 2.51 -11.36 -7.90
CA PHE A 188 3.16 -10.03 -7.86
C PHE A 188 4.60 -10.08 -8.38
N PHE A 189 5.39 -11.07 -7.94
CA PHE A 189 6.75 -11.29 -8.43
C PHE A 189 6.79 -11.60 -9.93
N ARG A 190 5.96 -12.53 -10.41
CA ARG A 190 5.86 -12.88 -11.85
C ARG A 190 5.34 -11.71 -12.68
N PHE A 191 4.48 -10.86 -12.12
CA PHE A 191 3.95 -9.67 -12.78
C PHE A 191 5.07 -8.67 -13.08
N PHE A 192 5.93 -8.36 -12.10
CA PHE A 192 7.10 -7.50 -12.30
C PHE A 192 8.11 -8.14 -13.27
N GLU A 193 8.31 -9.46 -13.19
CA GLU A 193 9.23 -10.20 -14.05
C GLU A 193 8.75 -10.24 -15.52
N LYS A 194 7.46 -10.45 -15.77
CA LYS A 194 6.88 -10.64 -17.12
C LYS A 194 6.56 -9.31 -17.83
N ASN A 195 6.04 -8.31 -17.12
CA ASN A 195 5.54 -7.08 -17.76
C ASN A 195 6.60 -5.99 -17.90
N LEU A 196 7.67 -6.01 -17.10
CA LEU A 196 8.79 -5.06 -17.23
C LEU A 196 9.98 -5.62 -18.01
N SER A 197 10.01 -6.92 -18.30
CA SER A 197 11.01 -7.51 -19.20
C SER A 197 10.65 -7.31 -20.68
N GLY A 198 9.36 -7.35 -21.05
CA GLY A 198 8.89 -7.23 -22.44
C GLY A 198 8.87 -5.80 -23.00
N SER A 199 8.82 -4.77 -22.17
CA SER A 199 8.80 -3.36 -22.63
C SER A 199 10.17 -2.81 -23.06
N MET A 200 11.24 -3.61 -23.01
CA MET A 200 12.59 -3.20 -23.41
C MET A 200 12.97 -3.61 -24.85
N GLU A 201 12.11 -4.32 -25.60
CA GLU A 201 12.45 -4.79 -26.96
C GLU A 201 11.67 -4.13 -28.11
N SER A 202 10.66 -3.29 -27.86
CA SER A 202 10.07 -2.46 -28.90
C SER A 202 10.47 -1.00 -28.71
N GLY A 203 11.60 -0.61 -29.31
CA GLY A 203 11.97 0.78 -29.46
C GLY A 203 10.93 1.55 -30.26
N ASN A 204 10.08 2.31 -29.56
CA ASN A 204 9.49 3.59 -29.97
C ASN A 204 8.43 4.00 -28.94
N ASP A 205 8.85 4.63 -27.84
CA ASP A 205 8.04 5.69 -27.23
C ASP A 205 8.92 6.63 -26.41
N THR A 206 9.73 7.42 -27.12
CA THR A 206 10.42 8.59 -26.57
C THR A 206 9.44 9.73 -26.41
N ARG A 207 8.72 9.76 -25.28
CA ARG A 207 8.16 10.97 -24.67
C ARG A 207 7.90 10.71 -23.18
N TYR A 208 8.25 11.70 -22.34
CA TYR A 208 8.23 11.70 -20.87
C TYR A 208 9.45 11.06 -20.15
N MET A 209 10.53 11.83 -19.99
CA MET A 209 10.72 12.74 -18.85
C MET A 209 12.08 13.44 -18.99
N ALA A 210 12.04 14.71 -19.38
CA ALA A 210 13.14 15.65 -19.21
C ALA A 210 12.85 16.46 -17.95
N ILE A 211 13.65 16.30 -16.91
CA ILE A 211 13.82 17.33 -15.87
C ILE A 211 15.32 17.37 -15.53
N GLY A 212 15.88 18.58 -15.63
CA GLY A 212 17.31 18.87 -15.66
C GLY A 212 18.11 18.61 -14.38
N SER A 213 19.42 18.74 -14.53
CA SER A 213 20.51 18.22 -13.69
C SER A 213 21.00 19.21 -12.56
N PRO A 214 22.11 18.96 -11.82
CA PRO A 214 22.24 19.00 -10.34
C PRO A 214 23.27 20.11 -9.91
N PRO A 215 24.10 20.07 -8.82
CA PRO A 215 24.14 19.36 -7.53
C PRO A 215 24.31 20.30 -6.30
N THR A 216 24.06 19.83 -5.06
CA THR A 216 24.78 20.38 -3.88
C THR A 216 24.94 19.31 -2.80
N THR A 217 26.12 18.68 -2.84
CA THR A 217 26.91 18.14 -1.73
C THR A 217 26.21 17.80 -0.42
N TRP A 218 26.19 16.49 -0.13
CA TRP A 218 26.35 15.95 1.21
C TRP A 218 27.59 16.57 1.87
N VAL A 219 27.39 17.41 2.88
CA VAL A 219 28.41 17.69 3.89
C VAL A 219 27.95 17.03 5.18
N LEU A 220 28.64 15.94 5.52
CA LEU A 220 28.79 15.49 6.90
C LEU A 220 29.22 16.67 7.74
N GLN A 221 28.40 17.13 8.68
CA GLN A 221 28.92 17.86 9.84
C GLN A 221 28.31 17.30 11.12
N HIS A 222 29.16 16.50 11.77
CA HIS A 222 29.16 16.26 13.20
C HIS A 222 29.04 17.58 13.99
N LYS A 223 28.32 17.50 15.12
CA LYS A 223 28.56 18.19 16.41
C LYS A 223 29.22 19.58 16.34
N LEU A 224 28.45 20.60 16.74
CA LEU A 224 28.59 21.29 18.03
C LEU A 224 27.20 21.78 18.48
#